data_AF-A0AAW3QWV4-F1
#
_entry.id   AF-A0AAW3QWV4-F1
#
_cell.length_a   1.000
_cell.length_b   1.000
_cell.length_c   1.000
_cell.angle_alpha   90.00
_cell.angle_beta   90.00
_cell.angle_gamma   90.00
#
_symmetry.space_group_name_H-M   'P 1'
#
loop_
_entity.id
_entity.type
_entity.pdbx_description
1 polymer ?
#
loop_
_entity_poly.entity_id
_entity_poly.type
_entity_poly.pdbx_seq_one_letter_code
_entity_poly.pdbx_strand_id
1 'polypeptide(L)'
;MFWLGILIIAAVALCPAFLGLRTLRRRVNARDSALTLYRGQLGDLERDHALALINDEEYQAARLEVQRRLLATDGEAAVEDLSAEPAKRSQILPVLAVGLGIPVLAFALYIVNGHPSLPPQPLSGRQTGPDAKGLETIHKLQTEVAMIPATSSTYATGHFMLGEVEAKSGLTEDAIRDWKAALDAHFEPELAIRLAELESRNGSHISAESLDLYRRALAAAPADAPWRMAVEARIAVGEHQENNGQ
;
A
#
# COMPACT_ATOMS: atom_id res chain seq x y z
N MET A 1 -1.29 -10.51 -14.26
CA MET A 1 -2.01 -9.35 -14.86
C MET A 1 -1.83 -8.05 -14.07
N PHE A 2 -1.70 -8.08 -12.73
CA PHE A 2 -1.40 -6.91 -11.87
C PHE A 2 -0.16 -6.09 -12.27
N TRP A 3 0.94 -6.76 -12.59
CA TRP A 3 2.20 -6.14 -13.03
C TRP A 3 2.06 -5.25 -14.27
N LEU A 4 1.15 -5.61 -15.18
CA LEU A 4 0.94 -4.88 -16.42
C LEU A 4 0.24 -3.54 -16.17
N GLY A 5 -0.65 -3.49 -15.17
CA GLY A 5 -1.29 -2.24 -14.71
C GLY A 5 -0.29 -1.27 -14.08
N ILE A 6 0.59 -1.77 -13.20
CA ILE A 6 1.66 -0.96 -12.59
C ILE A 6 2.58 -0.36 -13.65
N LEU A 7 2.98 -1.17 -14.64
CA LEU A 7 3.89 -0.74 -15.68
C LEU A 7 3.29 0.36 -16.57
N ILE A 8 1.99 0.29 -16.87
CA ILE A 8 1.27 1.33 -17.61
C ILE A 8 1.19 2.63 -16.82
N ILE A 9 0.82 2.58 -15.53
CA ILE A 9 0.72 3.77 -14.68
C ILE A 9 2.10 4.44 -14.52
N ALA A 10 3.14 3.64 -14.30
CA ALA A 10 4.51 4.15 -14.22
C ALA A 10 4.97 4.81 -15.53
N ALA A 11 4.66 4.19 -16.68
CA ALA A 11 5.00 4.75 -17.99
C ALA A 11 4.29 6.09 -18.24
N VAL A 12 3.01 6.21 -17.89
CA VAL A 12 2.24 7.47 -18.04
C VAL A 12 2.78 8.56 -17.11
N ALA A 13 3.09 8.22 -15.86
CA ALA A 13 3.65 9.17 -14.89
C ALA A 13 5.05 9.68 -15.29
N LEU A 14 5.88 8.82 -15.87
CA LEU A 14 7.25 9.16 -16.26
C LEU A 14 7.37 9.79 -17.65
N CYS A 15 6.37 9.61 -18.52
CA CYS A 15 6.36 10.16 -19.88
C CYS A 15 6.66 11.68 -19.96
N PRO A 16 5.99 12.56 -19.20
CA PRO A 16 6.27 14.00 -19.27
C PRO A 16 7.68 14.35 -18.78
N ALA A 17 8.17 13.69 -17.73
CA ALA A 17 9.54 13.87 -17.23
C ALA A 17 10.57 13.42 -18.28
N PHE A 18 10.34 12.29 -18.93
CA PHE A 18 11.21 11.76 -19.98
C PHE A 18 11.24 12.66 -21.21
N LEU A 19 10.09 13.18 -21.65
CA LEU A 19 10.00 14.13 -22.77
C LEU A 19 10.70 15.45 -22.41
N GLY A 20 10.51 15.97 -21.19
CA GLY A 20 11.19 17.17 -20.70
C GLY A 20 12.71 17.01 -20.62
N LEU A 21 13.20 15.87 -20.14
CA LEU A 21 14.63 15.58 -20.11
C LEU A 21 15.23 15.47 -21.51
N ARG A 22 14.48 14.90 -22.47
CA ARG A 22 14.92 14.75 -23.86
C ARG A 22 15.03 16.09 -24.56
N THR A 23 14.09 17.02 -24.34
CA THR A 23 14.16 18.37 -24.93
C THR A 23 15.28 19.18 -24.30
N LEU A 24 15.45 19.12 -22.97
CA LEU A 24 16.55 19.78 -22.27
C LEU A 24 17.91 19.28 -22.76
N ARG A 25 18.09 17.96 -22.85
CA ARG A 25 19.32 17.34 -23.36
C ARG A 25 19.62 17.71 -24.81
N ARG A 26 18.59 17.87 -25.66
CA ARG A 26 18.77 18.37 -27.03
C ARG A 26 19.27 19.81 -27.07
N ARG A 27 18.74 20.69 -26.22
CA ARG A 27 19.18 22.10 -26.13
C ARG A 27 20.62 22.20 -25.63
N VAL A 28 20.96 21.47 -24.57
CA VAL A 28 22.33 21.42 -24.02
C VAL A 28 23.33 20.94 -25.09
N ASN A 29 23.03 19.84 -25.78
CA ASN A 29 23.89 19.32 -26.83
C ASN A 29 24.09 20.31 -27.99
N ALA A 30 23.03 21.03 -28.39
CA ALA A 30 23.12 22.05 -29.44
C ALA A 30 24.02 23.22 -29.02
N ARG A 31 23.91 23.67 -27.76
CA ARG A 31 24.76 24.73 -27.20
C ARG A 31 26.24 24.30 -27.15
N ASP A 32 26.52 23.12 -26.63
CA ASP A 32 27.89 22.59 -26.56
C ASP A 32 28.54 22.44 -27.94
N SER A 33 27.74 22.05 -28.94
CA SER A 33 28.20 21.93 -30.32
C SER A 33 28.54 23.29 -30.93
N ALA A 34 27.71 24.32 -30.70
CA ALA A 34 27.96 25.69 -31.14
C ALA A 34 29.21 26.29 -30.46
N LEU A 35 29.38 26.10 -29.15
CA LEU A 35 30.57 26.56 -28.41
C LEU A 35 31.86 25.95 -28.95
N THR A 36 31.83 24.66 -29.30
CA THR A 36 32.98 23.94 -29.85
C THR A 36 33.37 24.50 -31.22
N LEU A 37 32.38 24.80 -32.07
CA LEU A 37 32.61 25.40 -33.39
C LEU A 37 33.26 26.79 -33.29
N TYR A 38 32.73 27.68 -32.44
CA TYR A 38 33.27 29.03 -32.28
C TYR A 38 34.68 29.05 -31.68
N ARG A 39 35.01 28.10 -30.77
CA ARG A 39 36.38 27.93 -30.28
C ARG A 39 37.34 27.50 -31.39
N GLY A 40 36.89 26.63 -32.30
CA GLY A 40 37.64 26.26 -33.50
C GLY A 40 37.95 27.47 -34.38
N GLN A 41 36.93 28.29 -34.66
CA GLN A 41 37.09 29.50 -35.48
C GLN A 41 38.10 30.50 -34.90
N LEU A 42 38.13 30.68 -33.58
CA LEU A 42 39.13 31.52 -32.93
C LEU A 42 40.54 30.94 -33.06
N GLY A 43 40.68 29.62 -32.99
CA GLY A 43 41.97 28.94 -33.19
C GLY A 43 42.47 29.03 -34.63
N ASP A 44 41.57 28.99 -35.60
CA ASP A 44 41.92 29.16 -37.02
C ASP A 44 42.34 30.60 -37.32
N LEU A 45 41.64 31.61 -36.77
CA LEU A 45 42.05 33.02 -36.87
C LEU A 45 43.43 33.28 -36.27
N GLU A 46 43.73 32.67 -35.12
CA GLU A 46 45.05 32.77 -34.48
C GLU A 46 46.15 32.18 -35.37
N ARG A 47 45.86 31.03 -36.01
CA ARG A 47 46.80 30.37 -36.92
C ARG A 47 47.04 31.21 -38.17
N ASP A 48 45.98 31.77 -38.76
CA ASP A 48 46.08 32.61 -39.96
C ASP A 48 46.86 33.90 -39.70
N HIS A 49 46.69 34.48 -38.51
CA HIS A 49 47.49 35.63 -38.06
C HIS A 49 48.96 35.23 -37.82
N ALA A 50 49.23 34.10 -37.17
CA ALA A 50 50.58 33.61 -36.93
C ALA A 50 51.34 33.27 -38.22
N LEU A 51 50.61 32.85 -39.27
CA LEU A 51 51.15 32.61 -40.61
C LEU A 51 51.23 33.89 -41.47
N ALA A 52 50.84 35.04 -40.93
CA ALA A 52 50.77 36.34 -41.63
C ALA A 52 49.88 36.34 -42.90
N LEU A 53 48.82 35.51 -42.92
CA LEU A 53 47.82 35.51 -43.99
C LEU A 53 46.84 36.70 -43.87
N ILE A 54 46.63 37.20 -42.65
CA ILE A 54 45.77 38.33 -42.31
C ILE A 54 46.56 39.35 -41.49
N ASN A 55 46.22 40.63 -41.62
CA ASN A 55 46.86 41.69 -40.82
C ASN A 55 46.23 41.81 -39.41
N ASP A 56 46.87 42.55 -38.51
CA ASP A 56 46.40 42.69 -37.12
C ASP A 56 45.01 43.34 -37.03
N GLU A 57 44.73 44.35 -37.88
CA GLU A 57 43.41 45.01 -37.91
C GLU A 57 42.28 44.04 -38.31
N GLU A 58 42.52 43.21 -39.33
CA GLU A 58 41.60 42.17 -39.80
C GLU A 58 41.41 41.07 -38.74
N TYR A 59 42.49 40.64 -38.07
CA TYR A 59 42.42 39.67 -36.99
C TYR A 59 41.60 40.18 -35.80
N GLN A 60 41.83 41.41 -35.34
CA GLN A 60 41.07 41.99 -34.23
C GLN A 60 39.59 42.18 -34.60
N ALA A 61 39.30 42.65 -35.81
CA ALA A 61 37.92 42.83 -36.28
C ALA A 61 37.16 41.49 -36.39
N ALA A 62 37.79 40.47 -36.98
CA ALA A 62 37.18 39.14 -37.11
C ALA A 62 36.97 38.46 -35.75
N ARG A 63 37.95 38.58 -34.84
CA ARG A 63 37.85 38.06 -33.48
C ARG A 63 36.71 38.71 -32.69
N LEU A 64 36.56 40.03 -32.80
CA LEU A 64 35.47 40.76 -32.14
C LEU A 64 34.10 40.31 -32.64
N GLU A 65 33.94 40.09 -33.95
CA GLU A 65 32.69 39.63 -34.56
C GLU A 65 32.33 38.21 -34.10
N VAL A 66 33.30 37.28 -34.06
CA VAL A 66 33.07 35.92 -33.54
C VAL A 66 32.68 35.95 -32.06
N GLN A 67 33.34 36.77 -31.25
CA GLN A 67 32.98 36.96 -29.84
C GLN A 67 31.59 37.56 -29.66
N ARG A 68 31.20 38.52 -30.51
CA ARG A 68 29.85 39.11 -30.51
C ARG A 68 28.79 38.08 -30.86
N ARG A 69 29.03 37.23 -31.87
CA ARG A 69 28.12 36.13 -32.26
C ARG A 69 28.00 35.07 -31.16
N LEU A 70 29.10 34.76 -30.49
CA LEU A 70 29.12 33.84 -29.34
C LEU A 70 28.23 34.37 -28.20
N LEU A 71 28.39 35.65 -27.84
CA LEU A 71 27.58 36.31 -26.82
C LEU A 71 26.10 36.44 -27.23
N ALA A 72 25.82 36.69 -28.51
CA ALA A 72 24.45 36.71 -29.03
C ALA A 72 23.78 35.34 -28.95
N THR A 73 24.51 34.25 -29.20
CA THR A 73 23.99 32.87 -29.09
C THR A 73 23.63 32.50 -27.64
N ASP A 74 24.43 32.95 -26.67
CA ASP A 74 24.11 32.78 -25.23
C ASP A 74 22.96 33.72 -24.79
N GLY A 75 22.89 34.92 -25.37
CA GLY A 75 21.83 35.89 -25.16
C GLY A 75 20.48 35.40 -25.69
N GLU A 76 20.40 34.85 -26.90
CA GLU A 76 19.17 34.30 -27.48
C GLU A 76 18.65 33.08 -26.70
N ALA A 77 19.52 32.26 -26.12
CA ALA A 77 19.10 31.17 -25.24
C ALA A 77 18.52 31.68 -23.89
N ALA A 78 19.07 32.76 -23.34
CA ALA A 78 18.56 33.39 -22.12
C ALA A 78 17.31 34.27 -22.39
N VAL A 79 17.23 34.86 -23.57
CA VAL A 79 16.12 35.67 -24.06
C VAL A 79 14.96 34.77 -24.51
N GLU A 80 15.18 33.57 -25.06
CA GLU A 80 14.10 32.57 -25.23
C GLU A 80 13.48 32.14 -23.90
N ASP A 81 14.25 32.10 -22.80
CA ASP A 81 13.75 31.81 -21.44
C ASP A 81 12.95 32.98 -20.83
N LEU A 82 13.24 34.24 -21.21
CA LEU A 82 12.62 35.45 -20.64
C LEU A 82 11.58 36.13 -21.55
N SER A 83 11.68 35.93 -22.86
CA SER A 83 10.82 36.47 -23.91
C SER A 83 10.07 35.36 -24.65
N ALA A 84 9.80 34.27 -23.94
CA ALA A 84 8.68 33.40 -24.28
C ALA A 84 7.38 34.24 -24.25
N GLU A 85 7.09 34.92 -25.37
CA GLU A 85 5.71 35.11 -25.80
C GLU A 85 5.01 33.76 -25.61
N PRO A 86 3.79 33.76 -25.08
CA PRO A 86 3.22 32.58 -24.51
C PRO A 86 3.15 31.47 -25.57
N ALA A 87 4.03 30.48 -25.45
CA ALA A 87 3.83 29.13 -25.98
C ALA A 87 2.64 28.43 -25.28
N LYS A 88 1.64 29.20 -24.81
CA LYS A 88 0.45 28.77 -24.07
C LYS A 88 -0.43 27.85 -24.90
N ARG A 89 -0.32 27.76 -26.23
CA ARG A 89 -1.25 26.89 -26.97
C ARG A 89 -0.76 25.46 -27.17
N SER A 90 0.55 25.20 -27.30
CA SER A 90 1.04 23.85 -27.66
C SER A 90 1.41 22.98 -26.45
N GLN A 91 1.79 23.56 -25.31
CA GLN A 91 2.11 22.82 -24.08
C GLN A 91 0.95 22.67 -23.10
N ILE A 92 -0.07 23.54 -23.16
CA ILE A 92 -1.27 23.39 -22.29
C ILE A 92 -2.10 22.19 -22.74
N LEU A 93 -2.16 21.90 -24.04
CA LEU A 93 -2.96 20.81 -24.59
C LEU A 93 -2.56 19.42 -24.06
N PRO A 94 -1.26 19.02 -24.02
CA PRO A 94 -0.88 17.75 -23.41
C PRO A 94 -1.08 17.72 -21.89
N VAL A 95 -0.87 18.83 -21.19
CA VAL A 95 -1.11 18.92 -19.73
C VAL A 95 -2.60 18.76 -19.41
N LEU A 96 -3.47 19.41 -20.18
CA LEU A 96 -4.92 19.30 -20.03
C LEU A 96 -5.42 17.91 -20.45
N ALA A 97 -4.85 17.34 -21.51
CA ALA A 97 -5.19 15.99 -21.97
C ALA A 97 -4.81 14.93 -20.92
N VAL A 98 -3.68 15.07 -20.22
CA VAL A 98 -3.31 14.16 -19.12
C VAL A 98 -4.15 14.45 -17.88
N GLY A 99 -4.29 15.72 -17.49
CA GLY A 99 -5.01 16.14 -16.29
C GLY A 99 -6.50 15.81 -16.32
N LEU A 100 -7.13 15.83 -17.49
CA LEU A 100 -8.54 15.47 -17.67
C LEU A 100 -8.71 14.02 -18.17
N GLY A 101 -7.80 13.54 -19.01
CA GLY A 101 -7.90 12.20 -19.61
C GLY A 101 -7.75 11.08 -18.59
N ILE A 102 -6.82 11.20 -17.63
CA ILE A 102 -6.64 10.19 -16.57
C ILE A 102 -7.91 10.03 -15.72
N PRO A 103 -8.50 11.09 -15.12
CA PRO A 103 -9.70 10.93 -14.30
C PRO A 103 -10.91 10.48 -15.11
N VAL A 104 -11.08 10.95 -16.35
CA VAL A 104 -12.19 10.50 -17.23
C VAL A 104 -12.05 9.01 -17.58
N LEU A 105 -10.84 8.56 -17.92
CA LEU A 105 -10.59 7.15 -18.22
C LEU A 105 -10.78 6.27 -16.98
N ALA A 106 -10.31 6.71 -15.82
CA ALA A 106 -10.52 6.00 -14.56
C ALA A 106 -12.02 5.88 -14.23
N PHE A 107 -12.79 6.95 -14.42
CA PHE A 107 -14.23 6.95 -14.22
C PHE A 107 -14.95 6.02 -15.19
N ALA A 108 -14.59 6.05 -16.48
CA ALA A 108 -15.17 5.15 -17.49
C ALA A 108 -14.87 3.68 -17.18
N LEU A 109 -13.63 3.35 -16.80
CA LEU A 109 -13.25 2.01 -16.40
C LEU A 109 -14.01 1.55 -15.15
N TYR A 110 -14.24 2.43 -14.18
CA TYR A 110 -15.05 2.14 -13.00
C TYR A 110 -16.52 1.89 -13.32
N ILE A 111 -17.12 2.62 -14.25
CA ILE A 111 -18.51 2.36 -14.65
C ILE A 111 -18.65 1.04 -15.42
N VAL A 112 -17.66 0.67 -16.25
CA VAL A 112 -17.70 -0.58 -17.03
C VAL A 112 -17.38 -1.81 -16.17
N ASN A 113 -16.41 -1.72 -15.26
CA ASN A 113 -15.90 -2.87 -14.50
C ASN A 113 -16.29 -2.86 -13.02
N GLY A 114 -16.71 -1.71 -12.49
CA GLY A 114 -17.12 -1.55 -11.11
C GLY A 114 -18.61 -1.83 -10.95
N HIS A 115 -19.05 -1.88 -9.69
CA HIS A 115 -20.44 -2.05 -9.33
C HIS A 115 -20.91 -0.82 -8.54
N PRO A 116 -21.25 0.30 -9.23
CA PRO A 116 -21.66 1.54 -8.59
C PRO A 116 -22.97 1.42 -7.79
N SER A 117 -23.73 0.36 -8.03
CA SER A 117 -24.97 0.03 -7.34
C SER A 117 -24.78 -0.82 -6.08
N LEU A 118 -23.54 -1.20 -5.71
CA LEU A 118 -23.33 -1.94 -4.47
C LEU A 118 -23.57 -1.03 -3.26
N PRO A 119 -24.49 -1.38 -2.36
CA PRO A 119 -24.66 -0.65 -1.12
C PRO A 119 -23.39 -0.79 -0.26
N PRO A 120 -23.06 0.22 0.57
CA PRO A 120 -21.96 0.12 1.51
C PRO A 120 -22.21 -1.05 2.46
N GLN A 121 -21.33 -2.06 2.46
CA GLN A 121 -21.43 -3.20 3.36
C GLN A 121 -20.78 -2.89 4.72
N PRO A 122 -21.55 -2.78 5.82
CA PRO A 122 -21.00 -2.67 7.17
C PRO A 122 -20.27 -3.97 7.56
N LEU A 123 -19.17 -3.87 8.33
CA LEU A 123 -18.40 -5.03 8.79
C LEU A 123 -19.27 -6.08 9.52
N SER A 124 -20.32 -5.65 10.20
CA SER A 124 -21.24 -6.49 10.97
C SER A 124 -22.00 -7.51 10.11
N GLY A 125 -22.18 -7.26 8.81
CA GLY A 125 -22.88 -8.16 7.88
C GLY A 125 -21.96 -9.04 7.03
N ARG A 126 -20.62 -8.95 7.23
CA ARG A 126 -19.62 -9.75 6.50
C ARG A 126 -19.28 -11.08 7.17
N GLN A 127 -20.03 -11.50 8.19
CA GLN A 127 -20.09 -12.92 8.53
C GLN A 127 -20.90 -13.64 7.45
N THR A 128 -20.40 -13.64 6.21
CA THR A 128 -20.83 -14.62 5.23
C THR A 128 -20.35 -15.93 5.79
N GLY A 129 -21.27 -16.69 6.38
CA GLY A 129 -21.02 -18.05 6.80
C GLY A 129 -20.37 -18.86 5.68
N PRO A 130 -19.79 -20.02 6.01
CA PRO A 130 -19.04 -20.82 5.05
C PRO A 130 -19.89 -21.11 3.80
N ASP A 131 -19.25 -21.04 2.62
CA ASP A 131 -19.91 -21.43 1.38
C ASP A 131 -20.23 -22.94 1.42
N ALA A 132 -21.03 -23.44 0.48
CA ALA A 132 -21.49 -24.83 0.50
C ALA A 132 -20.33 -25.85 0.57
N LYS A 133 -19.20 -25.54 -0.09
CA LYS A 133 -17.99 -26.37 -0.02
C LYS A 133 -17.29 -26.28 1.32
N GLY A 134 -17.16 -25.08 1.89
CA GLY A 134 -16.61 -24.86 3.23
C GLY A 134 -17.42 -25.58 4.32
N LEU A 135 -18.75 -25.53 4.24
CA LEU A 135 -19.64 -26.29 5.13
C LEU A 135 -19.41 -27.79 5.03
N GLU A 136 -19.30 -28.32 3.80
CA GLU A 136 -19.02 -29.74 3.59
C GLU A 136 -17.68 -30.17 4.20
N THR A 137 -16.65 -29.33 4.07
CA THR A 137 -15.34 -29.61 4.68
C THR A 137 -15.39 -29.56 6.20
N ILE A 138 -16.10 -28.60 6.79
CA ILE A 138 -16.25 -28.49 8.26
C ILE A 138 -16.99 -29.71 8.79
N HIS A 139 -18.07 -30.14 8.15
CA HIS A 139 -18.81 -31.34 8.58
C HIS A 139 -17.97 -32.62 8.52
N LYS A 140 -17.09 -32.74 7.52
CA LYS A 140 -16.10 -33.84 7.46
C LYS A 140 -15.14 -33.78 8.65
N LEU A 141 -14.60 -32.60 8.97
CA LEU A 141 -13.71 -32.41 10.12
C LEU A 141 -14.43 -32.72 11.45
N GLN A 142 -15.68 -32.27 11.61
CA GLN A 142 -16.51 -32.60 12.78
C GLN A 142 -16.66 -34.12 12.95
N THR A 143 -16.91 -34.83 11.84
CA THR A 143 -17.01 -36.30 11.84
C THR A 143 -15.68 -36.95 12.23
N GLU A 144 -14.56 -36.47 11.70
CA GLU A 144 -13.23 -37.00 12.02
C GLU A 144 -12.84 -36.76 13.48
N VAL A 145 -13.10 -35.56 14.01
CA VAL A 145 -12.81 -35.21 15.41
C VAL A 145 -13.70 -35.98 16.38
N ALA A 146 -14.98 -36.18 16.05
CA ALA A 146 -15.90 -36.98 16.86
C ALA A 146 -15.48 -38.45 17.01
N MET A 147 -14.64 -38.97 16.10
CA MET A 147 -14.09 -40.32 16.18
C MET A 147 -12.86 -40.42 17.10
N ILE A 148 -12.29 -39.29 17.54
CA ILE A 148 -11.16 -39.26 18.47
C ILE A 148 -11.69 -39.61 19.87
N PRO A 149 -11.21 -40.68 20.52
CA PRO A 149 -11.64 -41.02 21.87
C PRO A 149 -11.23 -39.95 22.88
N ALA A 150 -12.08 -39.66 23.87
CA ALA A 150 -11.77 -38.71 24.95
C ALA A 150 -10.53 -39.08 25.78
N THR A 151 -10.12 -40.35 25.76
CA THR A 151 -8.90 -40.84 26.42
C THR A 151 -7.63 -40.64 25.59
N SER A 152 -7.76 -40.22 24.33
CA SER A 152 -6.62 -39.98 23.44
C SER A 152 -5.92 -38.66 23.78
N SER A 153 -4.58 -38.67 23.76
CA SER A 153 -3.77 -37.45 23.90
C SER A 153 -4.06 -36.39 22.82
N THR A 154 -4.61 -36.80 21.67
CA THR A 154 -4.96 -35.89 20.56
C THR A 154 -6.36 -35.30 20.66
N TYR A 155 -7.17 -35.71 21.65
CA TYR A 155 -8.56 -35.26 21.79
C TYR A 155 -8.66 -33.74 21.96
N ALA A 156 -7.92 -33.19 22.93
CA ALA A 156 -7.91 -31.75 23.18
C ALA A 156 -7.46 -30.95 21.95
N THR A 157 -6.38 -31.38 21.29
CA THR A 157 -5.86 -30.71 20.10
C THR A 157 -6.82 -30.78 18.92
N GLY A 158 -7.50 -31.91 18.72
CA GLY A 158 -8.48 -32.09 17.65
C GLY A 158 -9.65 -31.11 17.79
N HIS A 159 -10.23 -31.04 18.98
CA HIS A 159 -11.30 -30.10 19.30
C HIS A 159 -10.83 -28.64 19.24
N PHE A 160 -9.63 -28.32 19.73
CA PHE A 160 -9.08 -26.96 19.63
C PHE A 160 -8.97 -26.47 18.17
N MET A 161 -8.40 -27.30 17.29
CA MET A 161 -8.20 -26.95 15.89
C MET A 161 -9.52 -26.83 15.13
N LEU A 162 -10.49 -27.70 15.42
CA LEU A 162 -11.83 -27.62 14.85
C LEU A 162 -12.53 -26.31 15.25
N GLY A 163 -12.50 -25.97 16.54
CA GLY A 163 -13.08 -24.72 17.03
C GLY A 163 -12.43 -23.47 16.42
N GLU A 164 -11.12 -23.49 16.12
CA GLU A 164 -10.45 -22.38 15.40
C GLU A 164 -10.96 -22.20 13.96
N VAL A 165 -11.29 -23.30 13.27
CA VAL A 165 -11.89 -23.24 11.92
C VAL A 165 -13.32 -22.72 12.02
N GLU A 166 -14.11 -23.27 12.93
CA GLU A 166 -15.51 -22.91 13.12
C GLU A 166 -15.67 -21.43 13.53
N ALA A 167 -14.85 -20.95 14.46
CA ALA A 167 -14.85 -19.55 14.89
C ALA A 167 -14.53 -18.60 13.72
N LYS A 168 -13.55 -18.94 12.88
CA LYS A 168 -13.20 -18.16 11.68
C LYS A 168 -14.29 -18.20 10.62
N SER A 169 -15.04 -19.30 10.55
CA SER A 169 -16.19 -19.45 9.67
C SER A 169 -17.47 -18.78 10.21
N GLY A 170 -17.46 -18.27 11.45
CA GLY A 170 -18.64 -17.66 12.08
C GLY A 170 -19.64 -18.68 12.64
N LEU A 171 -19.23 -19.96 12.76
CA LEU A 171 -19.98 -21.01 13.46
C LEU A 171 -19.70 -20.93 14.96
N THR A 172 -20.11 -19.82 15.57
CA THR A 172 -19.75 -19.45 16.95
C THR A 172 -20.17 -20.51 17.97
N GLU A 173 -21.38 -21.06 17.84
CA GLU A 173 -21.91 -22.07 18.78
C GLU A 173 -21.16 -23.40 18.70
N ASP A 174 -20.70 -23.78 17.51
CA ASP A 174 -19.92 -25.00 17.31
C ASP A 174 -18.53 -24.82 17.93
N ALA A 175 -17.88 -23.68 17.64
CA ALA A 175 -16.58 -23.34 18.18
C ALA A 175 -16.56 -23.30 19.72
N ILE A 176 -17.62 -22.76 20.34
CA ILE A 176 -17.78 -22.75 21.80
C ILE A 176 -17.80 -24.18 22.35
N ARG A 177 -18.54 -25.10 21.73
CA ARG A 177 -18.62 -26.50 22.19
C ARG A 177 -17.27 -27.20 22.08
N ASP A 178 -16.56 -27.01 20.97
CA ASP A 178 -15.27 -27.66 20.75
C ASP A 178 -14.16 -27.07 21.64
N TRP A 179 -14.11 -25.75 21.84
CA TRP A 179 -13.17 -25.17 22.79
C TRP A 179 -13.45 -25.57 24.24
N LYS A 180 -14.72 -25.78 24.63
CA LYS A 180 -15.07 -26.37 25.94
C LYS A 180 -14.54 -27.80 26.06
N ALA A 181 -14.80 -28.65 25.08
CA ALA A 181 -14.29 -30.03 25.08
C ALA A 181 -12.75 -30.09 25.15
N ALA A 182 -12.07 -29.18 24.44
CA ALA A 182 -10.62 -29.06 24.50
C ALA A 182 -10.13 -28.64 25.90
N LEU A 183 -10.76 -27.63 26.52
CA LEU A 183 -10.42 -27.15 27.86
C LEU A 183 -10.68 -28.18 28.96
N ASP A 184 -11.76 -28.94 28.85
CA ASP A 184 -12.11 -30.00 29.80
C ASP A 184 -11.10 -31.14 29.76
N ALA A 185 -10.57 -31.46 28.58
CA ALA A 185 -9.53 -32.47 28.41
C ALA A 185 -8.14 -31.95 28.81
N HIS A 186 -7.82 -30.69 28.48
CA HIS A 186 -6.57 -30.05 28.86
C HIS A 186 -6.75 -28.54 29.04
N PHE A 187 -6.61 -28.08 30.28
CA PHE A 187 -6.80 -26.68 30.61
C PHE A 187 -5.62 -25.83 30.14
N GLU A 188 -5.90 -24.90 29.22
CA GLU A 188 -4.96 -23.90 28.71
C GLU A 188 -5.47 -22.49 29.04
N PRO A 189 -4.72 -21.66 29.80
CA PRO A 189 -5.20 -20.34 30.25
C PRO A 189 -5.61 -19.42 29.11
N GLU A 190 -4.86 -19.40 28.01
CA GLU A 190 -5.15 -18.54 26.86
C GLU A 190 -6.42 -18.97 26.12
N LEU A 191 -6.68 -20.28 26.05
CA LEU A 191 -7.90 -20.80 25.45
C LEU A 191 -9.13 -20.47 26.30
N ALA A 192 -9.01 -20.55 27.63
CA ALA A 192 -10.07 -20.16 28.55
C ALA A 192 -10.45 -18.68 28.40
N ILE A 193 -9.46 -17.79 28.23
CA ILE A 193 -9.69 -16.36 27.97
C ILE A 193 -10.41 -16.15 26.63
N ARG A 194 -9.99 -16.84 25.57
CA ARG A 194 -10.62 -16.73 24.24
C ARG A 194 -12.07 -17.19 24.27
N LEU A 195 -12.34 -18.30 24.94
CA LEU A 195 -13.70 -18.83 25.12
C LEU A 195 -14.57 -17.82 25.89
N ALA A 196 -14.08 -17.30 27.01
CA ALA A 196 -14.79 -16.31 27.83
C ALA A 196 -15.09 -15.02 27.05
N GLU A 197 -14.16 -14.54 26.23
CA GLU A 197 -14.37 -13.38 25.35
C GLU A 197 -15.41 -13.66 24.26
N LEU A 198 -15.39 -14.87 23.68
CA LEU A 198 -16.36 -15.26 22.66
C LEU A 198 -17.78 -15.33 23.25
N GLU A 199 -17.93 -15.96 24.41
CA GLU A 199 -19.20 -16.03 25.15
C GLU A 199 -19.70 -14.64 25.56
N SER A 200 -18.81 -13.79 26.09
CA SER A 200 -19.15 -12.42 26.51
C SER A 200 -19.54 -11.51 25.35
N ARG A 201 -19.14 -11.81 24.12
CA ARG A 201 -19.56 -11.10 22.91
C ARG A 201 -20.91 -11.60 22.39
N ASN A 202 -21.19 -12.88 22.56
CA ASN A 202 -22.47 -13.48 22.21
C ASN A 202 -23.57 -13.07 23.21
N GLY A 203 -23.20 -12.95 24.49
CA GLY A 203 -24.01 -12.32 25.53
C GLY A 203 -23.88 -10.79 25.53
N SER A 204 -24.83 -10.10 26.18
CA SER A 204 -24.75 -8.65 26.39
C SER A 204 -23.88 -8.25 27.59
N HIS A 205 -23.38 -9.22 28.36
CA HIS A 205 -22.63 -9.04 29.61
C HIS A 205 -21.66 -10.22 29.83
N ILE A 206 -20.73 -10.07 30.78
CA ILE A 206 -19.85 -11.16 31.21
C ILE A 206 -20.67 -12.09 32.12
N SER A 207 -20.93 -13.31 31.65
CA SER A 207 -21.67 -14.30 32.45
C SER A 207 -20.81 -14.84 33.60
N ALA A 208 -21.45 -15.44 34.61
CA ALA A 208 -20.73 -16.10 35.71
C ALA A 208 -19.78 -17.21 35.23
N GLU A 209 -20.15 -17.92 34.15
CA GLU A 209 -19.31 -18.97 33.54
C GLU A 209 -18.06 -18.37 32.88
N SER A 210 -18.21 -17.31 32.08
CA SER A 210 -17.07 -16.62 31.47
C SER A 210 -16.17 -15.96 32.53
N LEU A 211 -16.75 -15.49 33.63
CA LEU A 211 -16.02 -14.92 34.76
C LEU A 211 -15.19 -16.00 35.49
N ASP A 212 -15.75 -17.19 35.72
CA ASP A 212 -14.99 -18.33 36.26
C ASP A 212 -13.79 -18.71 35.37
N LEU A 213 -13.97 -18.72 34.04
CA LEU A 213 -12.88 -18.96 33.09
C LEU A 213 -11.75 -17.93 33.22
N TYR A 214 -12.08 -16.64 33.33
CA TYR A 214 -11.07 -15.60 33.56
C TYR A 214 -10.31 -15.80 34.87
N ARG A 215 -11.02 -16.14 35.97
CA ARG A 215 -10.39 -16.38 37.28
C ARG A 215 -9.44 -17.59 37.22
N ARG A 216 -9.87 -18.70 36.62
CA ARG A 216 -9.05 -19.91 36.45
C ARG A 216 -7.84 -19.64 35.56
N ALA A 217 -8.00 -18.89 34.47
CA ALA A 217 -6.90 -18.50 33.60
C ALA A 217 -5.86 -17.65 34.35
N LEU A 218 -6.32 -16.68 35.15
CA LEU A 218 -5.45 -15.82 35.96
C LEU A 218 -4.69 -16.60 37.05
N ALA A 219 -5.34 -17.60 37.66
CA ALA A 219 -4.75 -18.46 38.67
C ALA A 219 -3.65 -19.37 38.10
N ALA A 220 -3.81 -19.83 36.86
CA ALA A 220 -2.83 -20.65 36.15
C ALA A 220 -1.78 -19.83 35.37
N ALA A 221 -1.87 -18.50 35.38
CA ALA A 221 -1.00 -17.62 34.61
C ALA A 221 0.43 -17.53 35.18
N PRO A 222 1.47 -17.56 34.33
CA PRO A 222 2.79 -17.08 34.69
C PRO A 222 2.77 -15.63 35.19
N ALA A 223 3.71 -15.26 36.07
CA ALA A 223 3.77 -13.91 36.65
C ALA A 223 4.05 -12.81 35.62
N ASP A 224 4.70 -13.17 34.51
CA ASP A 224 5.09 -12.30 33.40
C ASP A 224 4.14 -12.37 32.20
N ALA A 225 2.98 -13.05 32.34
CA ALA A 225 2.01 -13.18 31.26
C ALA A 225 1.52 -11.79 30.79
N PRO A 226 1.67 -11.44 29.49
CA PRO A 226 1.36 -10.09 29.00
C PRO A 226 -0.14 -9.75 29.05
N TRP A 227 -1.01 -10.77 29.09
CA TRP A 227 -2.46 -10.62 29.14
C TRP A 227 -3.02 -10.51 30.57
N ARG A 228 -2.19 -10.64 31.60
CA ARG A 228 -2.63 -10.68 33.01
C ARG A 228 -3.48 -9.47 33.41
N MET A 229 -2.98 -8.27 33.11
CA MET A 229 -3.68 -7.00 33.39
C MET A 229 -5.03 -6.90 32.67
N ALA A 230 -5.11 -7.40 31.44
CA ALA A 230 -6.36 -7.38 30.67
C ALA A 230 -7.41 -8.31 31.30
N VAL A 231 -7.00 -9.50 31.75
CA VAL A 231 -7.88 -10.45 32.43
C VAL A 231 -8.36 -9.93 33.78
N GLU A 232 -7.48 -9.33 34.58
CA GLU A 232 -7.86 -8.69 35.85
C GLU A 232 -8.91 -7.58 35.64
N ALA A 233 -8.75 -6.75 34.60
CA ALA A 233 -9.74 -5.75 34.24
C ALA A 233 -11.09 -6.37 33.83
N ARG A 234 -11.09 -7.48 33.09
CA ARG A 234 -12.33 -8.20 32.73
C ARG A 234 -13.04 -8.78 33.95
N ILE A 235 -12.30 -9.36 34.89
CA ILE A 235 -12.86 -9.87 36.15
C ILE A 235 -13.53 -8.74 36.93
N ALA A 236 -12.85 -7.59 37.09
CA ALA A 236 -13.41 -6.45 37.81
C ALA A 236 -14.73 -5.94 37.16
N VAL A 237 -14.78 -5.87 35.82
CA VAL A 237 -16.01 -5.50 35.09
C VAL A 237 -17.12 -6.53 35.32
N GLY A 238 -16.81 -7.83 35.26
CA GLY A 238 -17.78 -8.90 35.49
C GLY A 238 -18.36 -8.86 36.90
N GLU A 239 -17.52 -8.66 37.93
CA GLU A 239 -17.96 -8.58 39.33
C GLU A 239 -18.87 -7.36 39.58
N HIS A 240 -18.61 -6.25 38.90
CA HIS A 240 -19.49 -5.08 38.96
C HIS A 240 -20.84 -5.34 38.29
N GLN A 241 -20.88 -6.13 37.21
CA GLN A 241 -22.12 -6.51 36.53
C GLN A 241 -22.94 -7.49 37.37
N GLU A 242 -22.31 -8.49 38.00
CA GLU A 242 -22.98 -9.44 38.90
C GLU A 242 -23.61 -8.72 40.11
N ASN A 243 -22.89 -7.79 40.73
CA ASN A 243 -23.38 -7.06 41.91
C ASN A 243 -24.50 -6.04 41.59
N ASN A 244 -24.57 -5.52 40.36
CA ASN A 244 -25.62 -4.57 39.95
C ASN A 244 -26.84 -5.22 39.29
N GLY A 245 -26.77 -6.52 38.98
CA GLY A 245 -27.84 -7.29 38.33
C GLY A 245 -28.73 -8.09 39.29
N GLN A 246 -28.43 -8.07 40.60
CA GLN A 246 -29.27 -8.58 41.69
C GLN A 246 -30.11 -7.47 42.32
#